data_AF-A0A2N3PLP7-F1
#
_entry.id   AF-A0A2N3PLP7-F1
#
_cell.length_a   1.000
_cell.length_b   1.000
_cell.length_c   1.000
_cell.angle_alpha   90.00
_cell.angle_beta   90.00
_cell.angle_gamma   90.00
#
_symmetry.space_group_name_H-M   'P 1'
#
loop_
_entity.id
_entity.type
_entity.pdbx_description
1 polymer ?
#
loop_
_entity_poly.entity_id
_entity_poly.type
_entity_poly.pdbx_seq_one_letter_code
_entity_poly.pdbx_strand_id
1 'polypeptide(L)'
;MVANTGTPRSITGHAISGGLIAFMLSGAYAYAKYKRKEISRQEAITDTLKASVEGGILTACGIAAANALGSNTKTTTQGIIEASAFVAVGAASVYGIQTLASKGCCANTKFLTKDQYGTTKSK
;
A
#
# COMPACT_ATOMS: atom_id res chain seq x y z
N MET A 1 -23.83 -16.63 -11.68
CA MET A 1 -23.69 -15.24 -11.21
C MET A 1 -23.71 -15.25 -9.69
N VAL A 2 -22.61 -14.90 -9.03
CA VAL A 2 -22.53 -14.91 -7.54
C VAL A 2 -22.75 -13.51 -6.95
N ALA A 3 -22.40 -12.44 -7.66
CA ALA A 3 -22.77 -11.06 -7.33
C ALA A 3 -22.68 -10.17 -8.59
N ASN A 4 -23.65 -9.30 -8.83
CA ASN A 4 -23.57 -8.28 -9.88
C ASN A 4 -22.93 -7.03 -9.28
N THR A 5 -21.64 -6.80 -9.53
CA THR A 5 -20.93 -5.62 -8.99
C THR A 5 -21.01 -4.39 -9.87
N GLY A 6 -21.81 -4.43 -10.95
CA GLY A 6 -21.96 -3.34 -11.91
C GLY A 6 -20.80 -3.25 -12.91
N THR A 7 -20.57 -2.04 -13.46
CA THR A 7 -19.50 -1.77 -14.43
C THR A 7 -18.10 -1.84 -13.80
N PRO A 8 -17.07 -2.25 -14.58
CA PRO A 8 -15.70 -2.30 -14.07
C PRO A 8 -15.24 -0.94 -13.55
N ARG A 9 -14.75 -0.90 -12.30
CA ARG A 9 -14.22 0.33 -11.70
C ARG A 9 -12.75 0.54 -12.05
N SER A 10 -12.31 1.80 -12.14
CA SER A 10 -10.90 2.14 -12.38
C SER A 10 -10.01 1.66 -11.24
N ILE A 11 -9.12 0.71 -11.56
CA ILE A 11 -8.16 0.11 -10.62
C ILE A 11 -7.15 1.17 -10.17
N THR A 12 -6.58 1.93 -11.11
CA THR A 12 -5.57 2.97 -10.82
C THR A 12 -6.12 4.09 -9.95
N GLY A 13 -7.35 4.55 -10.22
CA GLY A 13 -7.98 5.60 -9.40
C GLY A 13 -8.18 5.17 -7.95
N HIS A 14 -8.61 3.92 -7.75
CA HIS A 14 -8.80 3.37 -6.40
C HIS A 14 -7.46 3.01 -5.72
N ALA A 15 -6.44 2.62 -6.48
CA ALA A 15 -5.10 2.39 -5.94
C ALA A 15 -4.54 3.68 -5.31
N ILE A 16 -4.69 4.82 -6.01
CA ILE A 16 -4.24 6.12 -5.51
C ILE A 16 -5.04 6.52 -4.26
N SER A 17 -6.37 6.38 -4.27
CA SER A 17 -7.18 6.72 -3.10
C SER A 17 -6.90 5.79 -1.91
N GLY A 18 -6.69 4.50 -2.18
CA GLY A 18 -6.32 3.50 -1.17
C GLY A 18 -4.99 3.83 -0.50
N GLY A 19 -4.01 4.26 -1.29
CA GLY A 19 -2.74 4.74 -0.76
C GLY A 19 -2.89 6.02 0.07
N LEU A 20 -3.68 6.99 -0.39
CA LEU A 20 -3.91 8.24 0.35
C LEU A 20 -4.61 7.99 1.70
N ILE A 21 -5.63 7.13 1.72
CA ILE A 21 -6.33 6.76 2.96
C ILE A 21 -5.38 6.02 3.91
N ALA A 22 -4.61 5.06 3.39
CA ALA A 22 -3.63 4.35 4.18
C ALA A 22 -2.55 5.29 4.72
N PHE A 23 -2.10 6.28 3.96
CA PHE A 23 -1.19 7.34 4.40
C PHE A 23 -1.78 8.17 5.54
N MET A 24 -3.04 8.60 5.43
CA MET A 24 -3.69 9.37 6.50
C MET A 24 -3.81 8.55 7.79
N LEU A 25 -4.28 7.30 7.69
CA LEU A 25 -4.46 6.41 8.84
C LEU A 25 -3.13 6.06 9.50
N SER A 26 -2.14 5.64 8.71
CA SER A 26 -0.80 5.33 9.22
C SER A 26 -0.08 6.57 9.73
N GLY A 27 -0.30 7.73 9.13
CA GLY A 27 0.30 8.99 9.56
C GLY A 27 -0.25 9.43 10.91
N ALA A 28 -1.57 9.35 11.10
CA ALA A 28 -2.21 9.59 12.39
C ALA A 28 -1.73 8.59 13.45
N TYR A 29 -1.62 7.31 13.09
CA TYR A 29 -1.17 6.24 13.98
C TYR A 29 0.32 6.40 14.38
N ALA A 30 1.19 6.68 13.41
CA ALA A 30 2.61 6.92 13.62
C ALA A 30 2.85 8.22 14.41
N TYR A 31 2.06 9.27 14.18
CA TYR A 31 2.11 10.49 14.98
C TYR A 31 1.75 10.24 16.45
N ALA A 32 0.75 9.40 16.71
CA ALA A 32 0.40 8.99 18.07
C ALA A 32 1.53 8.23 18.76
N LYS A 33 2.18 7.28 18.07
CA LYS A 33 3.37 6.56 18.58
C LYS A 33 4.59 7.47 18.80
N TYR A 34 4.81 8.44 17.92
CA TYR A 34 5.87 9.43 18.07
C TYR A 34 5.65 10.28 19.33
N LYS A 35 4.42 10.73 19.59
CA LYS A 35 4.06 11.43 20.84
C LYS A 35 4.29 10.59 22.10
N ARG A 36 4.12 9.27 21.99
CA ARG A 36 4.40 8.31 23.07
C ARG A 36 5.89 7.96 23.21
N LYS A 37 6.77 8.56 22.39
CA LYS A 37 8.22 8.26 22.30
C LYS A 37 8.53 6.79 21.99
N GLU A 38 7.58 6.08 21.37
CA GLU A 38 7.76 4.66 21.00
C GLU A 38 8.56 4.50 19.71
N ILE A 39 8.56 5.53 18.85
CA ILE A 39 9.23 5.50 17.54
C ILE A 39 9.93 6.83 17.23
N SER A 40 10.95 6.80 16.36
CA SER A 40 11.62 8.01 15.86
C SER A 40 10.80 8.69 14.75
N ARG A 41 11.10 9.97 14.44
CA ARG A 41 10.44 10.68 13.32
C ARG A 41 10.67 9.99 11.97
N GLN A 42 11.89 9.49 11.74
CA GLN A 42 12.24 8.82 10.50
C GLN A 42 11.54 7.47 10.36
N GLU A 43 11.40 6.76 11.48
CA GLU A 43 10.63 5.51 11.55
C GLU A 43 9.15 5.78 11.26
N ALA A 44 8.58 6.82 11.86
CA ALA A 44 7.20 7.22 11.64
C ALA A 44 6.91 7.50 10.16
N ILE A 45 7.75 8.30 9.49
CA ILE A 45 7.59 8.62 8.06
C ILE A 45 7.73 7.38 7.19
N THR A 46 8.73 6.53 7.48
CA THR A 46 8.97 5.29 6.72
C THR A 46 7.80 4.33 6.83
N ASP A 47 7.25 4.14 8.04
CA ASP A 47 6.11 3.27 8.30
C ASP A 47 4.84 3.80 7.60
N THR A 48 4.67 5.13 7.60
CA THR A 48 3.56 5.80 6.91
C THR A 48 3.64 5.62 5.39
N LEU A 49 4.83 5.77 4.80
CA LEU A 49 5.03 5.54 3.36
C LEU A 49 4.83 4.07 2.99
N LYS A 50 5.37 3.16 3.79
CA LYS A 50 5.20 1.71 3.57
C LYS A 50 3.72 1.33 3.58
N ALA A 51 2.99 1.78 4.60
CA ALA A 51 1.56 1.55 4.71
C ALA A 51 0.78 2.18 3.55
N SER A 52 1.19 3.35 3.06
CA SER A 52 0.59 3.98 1.88
C SER A 52 0.76 3.14 0.60
N VAL A 53 1.97 2.63 0.34
CA VAL A 53 2.24 1.75 -0.81
C VAL A 53 1.49 0.44 -0.69
N GLU A 54 1.52 -0.20 0.48
CA GLU A 54 0.79 -1.44 0.76
C GLU A 54 -0.72 -1.25 0.60
N GLY A 55 -1.27 -0.16 1.13
CA GLY A 55 -2.68 0.20 1.03
C GLY A 55 -3.12 0.45 -0.41
N GLY A 56 -2.27 1.09 -1.22
CA GLY A 56 -2.53 1.29 -2.64
C GLY A 56 -2.57 -0.02 -3.43
N ILE A 57 -1.60 -0.92 -3.21
CA ILE A 57 -1.56 -2.24 -3.86
C ILE A 57 -2.73 -3.10 -3.44
N LEU A 58 -3.03 -3.19 -2.13
CA LEU A 58 -4.17 -3.96 -1.61
C LEU A 58 -5.49 -3.47 -2.19
N THR A 59 -5.66 -2.15 -2.30
CA THR A 59 -6.87 -1.57 -2.90
C THR A 59 -6.95 -1.86 -4.40
N ALA A 60 -5.83 -1.76 -5.12
CA ALA A 60 -5.78 -2.11 -6.54
C ALA A 60 -6.17 -3.58 -6.78
N CYS A 61 -5.56 -4.50 -6.04
CA CYS A 61 -5.86 -5.93 -6.11
C CYS A 61 -7.31 -6.23 -5.69
N GLY A 62 -7.82 -5.57 -4.63
CA GLY A 62 -9.19 -5.73 -4.17
C GLY A 62 -10.22 -5.27 -5.22
N ILE A 63 -9.97 -4.16 -5.89
CA ILE A 63 -10.85 -3.66 -6.97
C ILE A 63 -10.73 -4.54 -8.22
N ALA A 64 -9.53 -5.01 -8.57
CA ALA A 64 -9.34 -5.96 -9.67
C ALA A 64 -10.07 -7.29 -9.42
N ALA A 65 -9.98 -7.81 -8.19
CA ALA A 65 -10.73 -8.98 -7.75
C ALA A 65 -12.25 -8.75 -7.78
N ALA A 66 -12.71 -7.59 -7.30
CA ALA A 66 -14.13 -7.23 -7.35
C ALA A 66 -14.64 -7.12 -8.80
N ASN A 67 -13.86 -6.50 -9.69
CA ASN A 67 -14.17 -6.40 -11.11
C ASN A 67 -14.19 -7.78 -11.79
N ALA A 68 -13.30 -8.70 -11.40
CA ALA A 68 -13.29 -10.07 -11.91
C ALA A 68 -14.51 -10.87 -11.43
N LEU A 69 -14.95 -10.67 -10.18
CA LEU A 69 -16.12 -11.35 -9.61
C LEU A 69 -17.45 -10.91 -10.22
N GLY A 70 -17.61 -9.61 -10.48
CA GLY A 70 -18.87 -9.08 -11.02
C GLY A 70 -18.89 -8.83 -12.52
N SER A 71 -17.90 -9.34 -13.26
CA SER A 71 -17.90 -9.32 -14.71
C SER A 71 -19.05 -10.20 -15.25
N ASN A 72 -19.97 -9.58 -16.00
CA ASN A 72 -21.13 -10.26 -16.59
C ASN A 72 -20.77 -11.13 -17.82
N THR A 73 -19.52 -11.08 -18.29
CA THR A 73 -19.05 -11.77 -19.51
C THR A 73 -18.23 -13.03 -19.22
N LYS A 74 -17.89 -13.32 -17.96
CA LYS A 74 -17.05 -14.47 -17.57
C LYS A 74 -17.85 -15.52 -16.81
N THR A 75 -17.55 -16.79 -17.04
CA THR A 75 -18.10 -17.90 -16.27
C THR A 75 -17.77 -17.72 -14.79
N THR A 76 -18.72 -18.00 -13.88
CA THR A 76 -18.56 -17.76 -12.43
C THR A 76 -17.26 -18.38 -11.86
N THR A 77 -16.86 -19.54 -12.36
CA THR A 77 -15.60 -20.21 -11.99
C THR A 77 -14.34 -19.43 -12.41
N GLN A 78 -14.36 -18.78 -13.59
CA GLN A 78 -13.24 -17.94 -14.04
C GLN A 78 -13.11 -16.67 -13.21
N GLY A 79 -14.23 -16.02 -12.85
CA GLY A 79 -14.21 -14.82 -12.02
C GLY A 79 -13.61 -15.09 -10.63
N ILE A 80 -13.94 -16.24 -10.02
CA ILE A 80 -13.41 -16.65 -8.71
C ILE A 80 -11.91 -16.97 -8.80
N ILE A 81 -11.46 -17.68 -9.84
CA ILE A 81 -10.03 -17.99 -10.04
C ILE A 81 -9.21 -16.72 -10.26
N GLU A 82 -9.73 -15.80 -11.08
CA GLU A 82 -9.03 -14.56 -11.39
C GLU A 82 -8.97 -13.64 -10.16
N ALA A 83 -10.03 -13.57 -9.37
CA ALA A 83 -10.02 -12.84 -8.11
C ALA A 83 -9.10 -13.45 -7.04
N SER A 84 -9.07 -14.78 -6.92
CA SER A 84 -8.14 -15.43 -5.99
C SER A 84 -6.69 -15.21 -6.42
N ALA A 85 -6.41 -15.18 -7.73
CA ALA A 85 -5.10 -14.79 -8.25
C ALA A 85 -4.74 -13.33 -7.87
N PHE A 86 -5.67 -12.37 -8.01
CA PHE A 86 -5.41 -10.99 -7.58
C PHE A 86 -5.16 -10.86 -6.08
N VAL A 87 -5.91 -11.60 -5.25
CA VAL A 87 -5.68 -11.63 -3.79
C VAL A 87 -4.31 -12.25 -3.47
N ALA A 88 -3.94 -13.35 -4.14
CA ALA A 88 -2.64 -13.99 -3.97
C ALA A 88 -1.49 -13.06 -4.36
N VAL A 89 -1.60 -12.37 -5.51
CA VAL A 89 -0.63 -11.37 -5.96
C VAL A 89 -0.55 -10.20 -4.98
N GLY A 90 -1.68 -9.71 -4.48
CA GLY A 90 -1.72 -8.65 -3.47
C GLY A 90 -1.00 -9.06 -2.17
N ALA A 91 -1.30 -10.25 -1.65
CA ALA A 91 -0.65 -10.78 -0.47
C ALA A 91 0.86 -11.01 -0.67
N ALA A 92 1.26 -11.58 -1.81
CA ALA A 92 2.66 -11.79 -2.16
C ALA A 92 3.42 -10.47 -2.33
N SER A 93 2.79 -9.45 -2.90
CA SER A 93 3.37 -8.11 -3.08
C SER A 93 3.62 -7.43 -1.74
N VAL A 94 2.64 -7.48 -0.84
CA VAL A 94 2.78 -6.96 0.53
C VAL A 94 3.85 -7.73 1.30
N TYR A 95 3.86 -9.07 1.20
CA TYR A 95 4.92 -9.88 1.81
C TYR A 95 6.31 -9.55 1.26
N GLY A 96 6.41 -9.31 -0.05
CA GLY A 96 7.62 -8.86 -0.72
C GLY A 96 8.09 -7.53 -0.17
N ILE A 97 7.21 -6.52 -0.10
CA ILE A 97 7.53 -5.20 0.46
C ILE A 97 7.98 -5.31 1.92
N GLN A 98 7.31 -6.12 2.73
CA GLN A 98 7.70 -6.33 4.12
C GLN A 98 9.05 -7.04 4.23
N THR A 99 9.30 -8.08 3.43
CA THR A 99 10.58 -8.81 3.41
C THR A 99 11.73 -7.90 2.96
N LEU A 100 11.53 -7.11 1.91
CA LEU A 100 12.52 -6.14 1.42
C LEU A 100 12.79 -5.04 2.45
N ALA A 101 11.75 -4.57 3.15
CA ALA A 101 11.89 -3.60 4.23
C ALA A 101 12.63 -4.20 5.45
N SER A 102 12.40 -5.48 5.78
CA SER A 102 13.00 -6.16 6.95
C SER A 102 14.43 -6.64 6.72
N LYS A 103 14.83 -7.00 5.49
CA LYS A 103 16.17 -7.56 5.20
C LYS A 103 17.32 -6.53 5.13
N GLY A 104 17.10 -5.28 5.55
CA GLY A 104 18.16 -4.29 5.72
C GLY A 104 18.83 -3.81 4.43
N CYS A 105 18.35 -4.18 3.23
CA CYS A 105 19.09 -3.89 2.00
C CYS A 105 18.82 -2.49 1.42
N CYS A 106 17.61 -1.96 1.41
CA CYS A 106 17.33 -0.72 0.65
C CYS A 106 16.08 0.03 1.14
N ALA A 107 16.07 0.47 2.40
CA ALA A 107 15.45 1.75 2.74
C ALA A 107 16.55 2.79 2.97
N ASN A 108 17.50 2.88 2.02
CA ASN A 108 17.91 4.22 1.63
C ASN A 108 16.69 4.81 0.94
N THR A 109 15.82 5.46 1.72
CA THR A 109 14.85 6.41 1.19
C THR A 109 15.67 7.56 0.60
N LYS A 110 16.38 7.34 -0.52
CA LYS A 110 16.83 8.37 -1.47
C LYS A 110 15.65 9.04 -2.17
N PHE A 111 14.43 8.87 -1.65
CA PHE A 111 13.31 9.78 -1.89
C PHE A 111 13.30 10.97 -0.92
N LEU A 112 14.06 10.93 0.19
CA LEU A 112 14.21 12.04 1.15
C LEU A 112 15.67 12.30 1.61
N THR A 113 16.68 11.55 1.12
CA THR A 113 18.12 11.87 1.34
C THR A 113 18.66 13.00 0.47
N LYS A 114 17.79 13.86 -0.07
CA LYS A 114 18.05 15.27 -0.38
C LYS A 114 16.94 15.99 0.38
N ASP A 115 17.15 16.44 1.60
CA ASP A 115 17.47 17.86 1.81
C ASP A 115 17.81 18.20 3.27
N GLN A 116 18.46 17.35 4.06
CA GLN A 116 18.88 17.75 5.43
C GLN A 116 20.29 17.24 5.79
N TYR A 117 21.28 17.62 4.98
CA TYR A 117 22.67 17.79 5.43
C TYR A 117 23.12 19.22 5.10
N GLY A 118 22.42 20.19 5.69
CA GLY A 118 22.95 21.53 5.88
C GLY A 118 23.99 21.47 6.98
N THR A 119 25.24 21.24 6.60
CA THR A 119 26.39 21.51 7.46
C THR A 119 26.40 22.98 7.84
N THR A 120 25.99 23.30 9.06
CA THR A 120 26.45 24.50 9.76
C THR A 120 27.20 24.06 11.02
N LYS A 121 28.47 23.71 10.80
CA LYS A 121 29.51 23.97 11.81
C LYS A 121 29.71 25.49 11.81
N SER A 122 29.31 26.16 12.89
CA SER A 122 29.74 27.52 13.18
C SER A 122 30.27 27.56 14.61
N LYS A 123 31.59 27.77 14.68
CA LYS A 123 32.48 28.08 15.80
C LYS A 123 32.44 27.20 17.04
#